data_AF-A0A1F5ZX12-F1
#
_entry.id   AF-A0A1F5ZX12-F1
#
_cell.length_a   1.000
_cell.length_b   1.000
_cell.length_c   1.000
_cell.angle_alpha   90.00
_cell.angle_beta   90.00
_cell.angle_gamma   90.00
#
_symmetry.space_group_name_H-M   'P 1'
#
loop_
_entity.id
_entity.type
_entity.pdbx_description
1 polymer ?
#
loop_
_entity_poly.entity_id
_entity_poly.type
_entity_poly.pdbx_seq_one_letter_code
_entity_poly.pdbx_strand_id
1 'polypeptide(L)'
;MIKLIQQGSYKLIETRKQTKVLMLDSRKTFAWINAKGIGEILVTSHKRHQTDALLATGSYRIYEVTDEPYLTDLIHMELMVGVGRWQGYLLTSGLPTDAKKRGRVIPTEEIITNTN
;
A
#
# COMPACT_ATOMS: atom_id res chain seq x y z
N MET A 1 18.38 10.68 -0.81
CA MET A 1 17.91 10.38 -2.18
C MET A 1 16.54 9.71 -2.15
N ILE A 2 15.63 10.17 -3.03
CA ILE A 2 14.33 9.53 -3.29
C ILE A 2 14.32 8.92 -4.70
N LYS A 3 13.95 7.65 -4.83
CA LYS A 3 13.90 6.93 -6.11
C LYS A 3 12.54 6.30 -6.34
N LEU A 4 11.83 6.75 -7.38
CA LEU A 4 10.57 6.14 -7.79
C LEU A 4 10.80 4.70 -8.28
N ILE A 5 10.12 3.74 -7.65
CA ILE A 5 10.15 2.32 -8.03
C ILE A 5 8.96 1.97 -8.92
N GLN A 6 7.76 2.36 -8.51
CA GLN A 6 6.53 1.99 -9.20
C GLN A 6 5.47 3.07 -9.00
N GLN A 7 4.63 3.32 -10.01
CA GLN A 7 3.44 4.15 -9.89
C GLN A 7 2.36 3.63 -10.83
N GLY A 8 1.12 4.00 -10.54
CA GLY A 8 0.00 3.60 -11.40
C GLY A 8 -1.34 3.82 -10.73
N SER A 9 -2.29 2.95 -11.05
CA SER A 9 -3.65 2.98 -10.49
C SER A 9 -3.84 1.90 -9.43
N TYR A 10 -4.55 2.23 -8.36
CA TYR A 10 -4.93 1.26 -7.35
C TYR A 10 -6.43 1.17 -7.17
N LYS A 11 -6.85 0.03 -6.64
CA LYS A 11 -8.20 -0.22 -6.18
C LYS A 11 -8.13 -0.88 -4.81
N LEU A 12 -8.81 -0.33 -3.83
CA LEU A 12 -8.97 -0.90 -2.50
C LEU A 12 -10.43 -1.34 -2.33
N ILE A 13 -10.64 -2.61 -2.03
CA ILE A 13 -11.97 -3.17 -1.82
C ILE A 13 -12.06 -3.84 -0.45
N GLU A 14 -13.28 -4.10 -0.02
CA GLU A 14 -13.58 -5.00 1.08
C GLU A 14 -14.41 -6.20 0.58
N THR A 15 -14.08 -7.37 1.12
CA THR A 15 -14.77 -8.64 0.86
C THR A 15 -15.82 -8.91 1.93
N ARG A 16 -16.75 -9.86 1.71
CA ARG A 16 -17.80 -10.26 2.69
C ARG A 16 -17.27 -10.60 4.07
N LYS A 17 -16.03 -11.09 4.13
CA LYS A 17 -15.36 -11.45 5.37
C LYS A 17 -14.59 -10.28 6.00
N GLN A 18 -14.96 -9.04 5.66
CA GLN A 18 -14.35 -7.80 6.17
C GLN A 18 -12.83 -7.78 6.00
N THR A 19 -12.36 -8.41 4.92
CA THR A 19 -10.94 -8.41 4.57
C THR A 19 -10.73 -7.38 3.47
N LYS A 20 -9.86 -6.41 3.74
CA LYS A 20 -9.42 -5.43 2.75
C LYS A 20 -8.52 -6.09 1.71
N VAL A 21 -8.66 -5.68 0.46
CA VAL A 21 -7.85 -6.17 -0.65
C VAL A 21 -7.36 -4.98 -1.48
N LEU A 22 -6.04 -4.83 -1.55
CA LEU A 22 -5.36 -3.82 -2.36
C LEU A 22 -4.97 -4.43 -3.69
N MET A 23 -5.41 -3.81 -4.78
CA MET A 23 -5.05 -4.16 -6.15
C MET A 23 -4.23 -3.02 -6.76
N LEU A 24 -3.07 -3.34 -7.32
CA LEU A 24 -2.21 -2.41 -8.07
C LEU A 24 -2.24 -2.78 -9.55
N ASP A 25 -2.61 -1.80 -10.38
CA ASP A 25 -2.72 -1.88 -11.84
C ASP A 25 -3.57 -3.05 -12.36
N SER A 26 -4.51 -3.53 -11.54
CA SER A 26 -5.29 -4.76 -11.78
C SER A 26 -4.45 -6.03 -12.03
N ARG A 27 -3.15 -6.00 -11.71
CA ARG A 27 -2.19 -7.11 -11.94
C ARG A 27 -1.71 -7.74 -10.64
N LYS A 28 -1.40 -6.91 -9.64
CA LYS A 28 -0.92 -7.38 -8.33
C LYS A 28 -2.05 -7.24 -7.32
N THR A 29 -2.33 -8.29 -6.56
CA THR A 29 -3.40 -8.32 -5.56
C THR A 29 -2.86 -8.75 -4.22
N PHE A 30 -3.18 -7.97 -3.19
CA PHE A 30 -2.71 -8.18 -1.83
C PHE A 30 -3.90 -8.17 -0.86
N ALA A 31 -4.00 -9.19 -0.01
CA ALA A 31 -4.87 -9.14 1.15
C ALA A 31 -4.21 -8.26 2.21
N TRP A 32 -4.95 -7.29 2.74
CA TRP A 32 -4.51 -6.38 3.78
C TRP A 32 -5.20 -6.76 5.08
N ILE A 33 -4.42 -7.34 6.00
CA ILE A 33 -4.94 -7.92 7.24
C ILE A 33 -4.17 -7.40 8.44
N ASN A 34 -4.84 -7.35 9.59
CA ASN A 34 -4.19 -7.10 10.87
C ASN A 34 -3.77 -8.44 11.49
N ALA A 35 -2.47 -8.68 11.58
CA ALA A 35 -1.91 -9.86 12.22
C ALA A 35 -1.67 -9.57 13.72
N LYS A 36 -2.26 -10.40 14.58
CA LYS A 36 -2.15 -10.29 16.04
C LYS A 36 -0.68 -10.22 16.47
N GLY A 37 -0.31 -9.15 17.18
CA GLY A 37 1.05 -8.91 17.70
C GLY A 37 2.04 -8.32 16.68
N ILE A 38 1.66 -8.13 15.42
CA ILE A 38 2.52 -7.56 14.36
C ILE A 38 1.94 -6.23 13.84
N GLY A 39 0.61 -6.15 13.77
CA GLY A 39 -0.11 -5.04 13.15
C GLY A 39 -0.47 -5.35 11.71
N GLU A 40 -0.55 -4.31 10.87
CA GLU A 40 -0.99 -4.46 9.49
C GLU A 40 0.07 -5.11 8.59
N ILE A 41 -0.38 -6.04 7.75
CA ILE A 41 0.46 -6.72 6.77
C ILE A 41 -0.27 -6.84 5.43
N LEU A 42 0.50 -6.79 4.35
CA LEU A 42 0.07 -7.21 3.02
C LEU A 42 0.51 -8.65 2.79
N VAL A 43 -0.38 -9.43 2.17
CA VAL A 43 -0.15 -10.83 1.82
C VAL A 43 -0.50 -11.04 0.35
N THR A 44 0.40 -11.65 -0.43
CA THR A 44 0.13 -11.97 -1.83
C THR A 44 -1.14 -12.81 -1.95
N SER A 45 -2.07 -12.40 -2.82
CA SER A 45 -3.31 -13.12 -3.04
C SER A 45 -3.51 -13.43 -4.52
N HIS A 46 -3.60 -14.72 -4.86
CA HIS A 46 -3.86 -15.16 -6.24
C HIS A 46 -5.34 -15.43 -6.53
N LYS A 47 -6.20 -15.32 -5.52
CA LYS A 47 -7.64 -15.55 -5.68
C LYS A 47 -8.29 -14.26 -6.16
N ARG A 48 -9.12 -14.35 -7.20
CA ARG A 48 -10.07 -13.29 -7.55
C ARG A 48 -11.11 -13.22 -6.43
N HIS A 49 -11.06 -12.16 -5.64
CA HIS A 49 -12.06 -11.90 -4.61
C HIS A 49 -13.31 -11.34 -5.27
N GLN A 50 -14.48 -11.92 -4.97
CA GLN A 50 -15.75 -11.28 -5.31
C GLN A 50 -15.78 -9.95 -4.55
N THR A 51 -15.92 -8.85 -5.29
CA THR A 51 -15.93 -7.50 -4.71
C THR A 51 -17.31 -7.26 -4.12
N ASP A 52 -17.37 -6.97 -2.81
CA ASP A 52 -18.63 -6.62 -2.16
C ASP A 52 -18.75 -5.11 -1.98
N ALA A 53 -17.67 -4.44 -1.60
CA ALA A 53 -17.63 -2.98 -1.49
C ALA A 53 -16.33 -2.39 -2.07
N LEU A 54 -16.47 -1.33 -2.87
CA LEU A 54 -15.35 -0.48 -3.27
C LEU A 54 -15.07 0.52 -2.16
N LEU A 55 -13.87 0.47 -1.56
CA LEU A 55 -13.47 1.42 -0.52
C LEU A 55 -12.81 2.66 -1.12
N ALA A 56 -11.91 2.47 -2.08
CA ALA A 56 -11.22 3.57 -2.74
C ALA A 56 -10.66 3.17 -4.11
N THR A 57 -10.50 4.15 -4.99
CA THR A 57 -9.68 4.08 -6.21
C THR A 57 -8.86 5.35 -6.33
N GLY A 58 -7.71 5.25 -6.97
CA GLY A 58 -6.87 6.43 -7.18
C GLY A 58 -5.53 6.06 -7.77
N SER A 59 -4.62 7.03 -7.74
CA SER A 59 -3.22 6.82 -8.09
C SER A 59 -2.44 6.31 -6.89
N TYR A 60 -1.40 5.51 -7.13
CA TYR A 60 -0.43 5.14 -6.12
C TYR A 60 0.98 5.46 -6.60
N ARG A 61 1.89 5.63 -5.65
CA ARG A 61 3.34 5.69 -5.89
C ARG A 61 4.08 4.89 -4.84
N ILE A 62 5.16 4.24 -5.26
CA ILE A 62 6.07 3.48 -4.43
C ILE A 62 7.47 3.96 -4.76
N TYR A 63 8.21 4.37 -3.73
CA TYR A 63 9.55 4.88 -3.89
C TYR A 63 10.45 4.41 -2.75
N GLU A 64 11.73 4.29 -3.06
CA GLU A 64 12.79 4.02 -2.10
C GLU A 64 13.32 5.34 -1.57
N VAL A 65 13.51 5.39 -0.26
CA VAL A 65 14.13 6.51 0.44
C VAL A 65 15.43 6.01 1.04
N THR A 66 16.51 6.77 0.85
CA THR A 66 17.84 6.45 1.38
C THR A 66 18.57 7.73 1.68
N ASP A 67 19.19 7.89 2.84
CA ASP A 67 19.93 9.10 3.22
C ASP A 67 19.08 10.40 3.06
N GLU A 68 17.79 10.35 3.44
CA GLU A 68 16.94 11.55 3.51
C GLU A 68 16.78 11.98 4.98
N PRO A 69 17.27 13.17 5.40
CA PRO A 69 17.36 13.54 6.82
C PRO A 69 16.04 13.50 7.60
N TYR A 70 14.92 13.67 6.90
CA TYR A 70 13.58 13.78 7.51
C TYR A 70 12.68 12.59 7.22
N LEU A 71 13.18 11.58 6.50
CA LEU A 71 12.38 10.41 6.11
C LEU A 71 13.10 9.14 6.53
N THR A 72 12.32 8.11 6.85
CA THR A 72 12.91 6.80 7.18
C THR A 72 13.42 6.13 5.91
N ASP A 73 14.64 5.58 5.99
CA ASP A 73 15.29 4.81 4.92
C ASP A 73 14.63 3.44 4.70
N LEU A 74 13.46 3.48 4.06
CA LEU A 74 12.61 2.34 3.76
C LEU A 74 11.97 2.52 2.38
N ILE A 75 11.17 1.53 1.98
CA ILE A 75 10.25 1.69 0.87
C ILE A 75 8.98 2.37 1.39
N HIS A 76 8.59 3.44 0.73
CA HIS A 76 7.36 4.18 0.99
C HIS A 76 6.34 3.85 -0.08
N MET A 77 5.11 3.61 0.34
CA MET A 77 3.95 3.47 -0.53
C MET A 77 2.94 4.54 -0.17
N GLU A 78 2.47 5.26 -1.17
CA GLU A 78 1.41 6.23 -0.98
C GLU A 78 0.22 5.95 -1.86
N LEU A 79 -0.97 6.11 -1.29
CA LEU A 79 -2.26 5.94 -1.96
C LEU A 79 -3.00 7.28 -1.98
N MET A 80 -3.42 7.73 -3.17
CA MET A 80 -4.20 8.95 -3.30
C MET A 80 -5.63 8.72 -2.81
N VAL A 81 -5.99 9.32 -1.67
CA VAL A 81 -7.28 9.14 -0.98
C VAL A 81 -8.24 10.32 -1.20
N GLY A 82 -7.83 11.30 -2.01
CA GLY A 82 -8.62 12.47 -2.37
C GLY A 82 -7.82 13.41 -3.28
N VAL A 83 -8.44 14.50 -3.73
CA VAL A 83 -7.76 15.48 -4.59
C VAL A 83 -6.54 16.04 -3.87
N GLY A 84 -5.34 15.74 -4.39
CA GLY A 84 -4.07 16.18 -3.81
C GLY A 84 -3.71 15.54 -2.47
N ARG A 85 -4.48 14.58 -1.95
CA ARG A 85 -4.23 13.96 -0.63
C ARG A 85 -3.72 12.54 -0.78
N TRP A 86 -2.58 12.27 -0.16
CA TRP A 86 -1.94 10.95 -0.18
C TRP A 86 -1.81 10.40 1.23
N GLN A 87 -2.33 9.19 1.43
CA GLN A 87 -2.06 8.42 2.64
C GLN A 87 -0.76 7.65 2.45
N GLY A 88 0.23 7.91 3.31
CA GLY A 88 1.51 7.23 3.31
C GLY A 88 1.53 5.95 4.14
N TYR A 89 2.39 5.02 3.73
CA TYR A 89 2.66 3.76 4.38
C TYR A 89 4.14 3.38 4.24
N LEU A 90 4.76 2.93 5.31
CA LEU A 90 6.10 2.35 5.30
C LEU A 90 6.00 0.84 5.06
N LEU A 91 6.73 0.37 4.04
CA LEU A 91 6.88 -1.05 3.71
C LEU A 91 8.23 -1.54 4.23
N THR A 92 8.28 -2.00 5.49
CA THR A 92 9.56 -2.36 6.17
C THR A 92 10.32 -3.51 5.50
N SER A 93 9.69 -4.20 4.56
CA SER A 93 10.30 -5.27 3.79
C SER A 93 9.94 -5.21 2.30
N GLY A 94 9.45 -4.07 1.82
CA GLY A 94 8.87 -3.93 0.49
C GLY A 94 7.54 -4.67 0.32
N LEU A 95 7.03 -4.66 -0.92
CA LEU A 95 5.82 -5.39 -1.28
C LEU A 95 6.04 -6.92 -1.19
N PRO A 96 5.02 -7.68 -0.79
CA PRO A 96 5.06 -9.14 -0.85
C PRO A 96 5.35 -9.66 -2.26
N THR A 97 6.09 -10.75 -2.34
CA THR A 97 6.36 -11.51 -3.57
C THR A 97 5.94 -12.97 -3.38
N ASP A 98 6.02 -13.79 -4.43
CA ASP A 98 5.69 -15.22 -4.33
C ASP A 98 6.65 -15.97 -3.39
N ALA A 99 7.92 -15.55 -3.36
CA ALA A 99 8.94 -16.07 -2.44
C ALA A 99 8.75 -15.53 -1.01
N LYS A 100 8.41 -14.24 -0.87
CA LYS A 100 8.15 -13.59 0.43
C LYS A 100 6.70 -13.15 0.52
N LYS A 101 5.85 -14.08 0.95
CA LYS A 101 4.38 -13.92 0.89
C LYS A 101 3.80 -12.83 1.80
N ARG A 102 4.59 -12.24 2.71
CA ARG A 102 4.11 -11.26 3.69
C ARG A 102 5.06 -10.08 3.77
N GLY A 103 4.51 -8.87 3.78
CA GLY A 103 5.22 -7.63 3.98
C GLY A 103 4.50 -6.79 5.03
N ARG A 104 5.22 -6.29 6.02
CA ARG A 104 4.64 -5.42 7.05
C ARG A 104 4.38 -4.04 6.47
N VAL A 105 3.23 -3.48 6.80
CA VAL A 105 2.79 -2.16 6.35
C VAL A 105 2.46 -1.34 7.58
N ILE A 106 3.03 -0.14 7.67
CA ILE A 106 2.84 0.75 8.81
C ILE A 106 2.28 2.06 8.25
N PRO A 107 1.06 2.48 8.62
CA PRO A 107 0.54 3.78 8.20
C PRO A 107 1.41 4.90 8.78
N THR A 108 1.68 5.93 7.97
CA THR A 108 2.29 7.17 8.47
C THR A 108 1.20 8.09 9.02
N GLU A 109 1.53 8.85 10.05
CA GLU A 109 0.62 9.89 10.58
C GLU A 109 0.45 11.05 9.59
N GLU A 110 1.44 11.26 8.73
CA GLU A 110 1.43 12.32 7.73
C GLU A 110 0.63 11.92 6.49
N ILE A 111 -0.40 12.72 6.20
CA ILE A 111 -1.04 12.78 4.88
C ILE A 111 -0.22 13.77 4.05
N ILE A 112 0.51 13.26 3.06
CA ILE A 112 1.27 14.11 2.15
C ILE A 112 0.27 14.80 1.23
N THR A 113 0.06 16.09 1.47
CA THR A 113 -0.80 16.92 0.64
C THR A 113 0.05 17.53 -0.45
N ASN A 114 -0.24 17.21 -1.71
CA ASN A 114 0.32 17.95 -2.83
C ASN A 114 -0.45 19.28 -2.93
N THR A 115 0.10 20.33 -2.34
CA THR A 115 -0.28 21.71 -2.67
C THR A 115 0.42 22.08 -3.97
N ASN A 116 -0.31 22.02 -5.08
CA ASN A 116 0.06 22.74 -6.30
C ASN A 116 0.01 24.25 -6.08
#